data_AF-A0A9X8MH24-F1
#
_entry.id   AF-A0A9X8MH24-F1
#
_cell.length_a   1.000
_cell.length_b   1.000
_cell.length_c   1.000
_cell.angle_alpha   90.00
_cell.angle_beta   90.00
_cell.angle_gamma   90.00
#
_symmetry.space_group_name_H-M   'P 1'
#
loop_
_entity.id
_entity.type
_entity.pdbx_description
1 polymer ?
#
loop_
_entity_poly.entity_id
_entity_poly.type
_entity_poly.pdbx_seq_one_letter_code
_entity_poly.pdbx_strand_id
1 'polypeptide(L)'
;MKVTTANVTRLTLTELAEFSLDPVTVILEDYAKGQGKIIIECYGSSWSSYWGAMGGRSVAQFFIDCDSDYLIGCMSHVSQKRFDSEALKQVMKRALLAARRDYSMWGKSPASVDRFQLLPLDAGAARNAFDELDSIYDGYEFYNLPSHLMEAFFGIDWMTYASQYGQVPNDDYLYLERIVKAVQAGLAESLKSASNMAENEAQDPVKAKFLLDFAEYLRAEAERIGNGHQAGLLYAADRAAAQAYQADRSLIPSRQ
;
A
#
# COMPACT_ATOMS: atom_id res chain seq x y z
N MET A 1 -2.83 18.49 32.66
CA MET A 1 -2.24 18.03 31.38
C MET A 1 -1.29 16.89 31.68
N LYS A 2 -1.46 15.74 31.03
CA LYS A 2 -0.52 14.61 31.14
C LYS A 2 0.29 14.56 29.85
N VAL A 3 1.62 14.61 29.97
CA VAL A 3 2.55 14.53 28.83
C VAL A 3 3.21 13.16 28.88
N THR A 4 3.23 12.47 27.74
CA THR A 4 3.88 11.17 27.56
C THR A 4 4.77 11.22 26.34
N THR A 5 5.91 10.56 26.41
CA THR A 5 6.85 10.41 25.30
C THR A 5 6.80 8.99 24.76
N ALA A 6 6.96 8.83 23.45
CA ALA A 6 7.00 7.55 22.76
C ALA A 6 8.13 7.57 21.72
N ASN A 7 8.67 6.39 21.41
CA ASN A 7 9.64 6.20 20.34
C ASN A 7 8.89 5.80 19.07
N VAL A 8 9.29 6.38 17.94
CA VAL A 8 8.73 6.05 16.62
C VAL A 8 9.84 5.61 15.69
N THR A 9 9.52 4.71 14.76
CA THR A 9 10.45 4.33 13.68
C THR A 9 10.17 5.23 12.49
N ARG A 10 11.16 6.00 12.06
CA ARG A 10 11.08 6.83 10.86
C ARG A 10 11.99 6.25 9.78
N LEU A 11 11.41 5.97 8.62
CA LEU A 11 12.12 5.56 7.41
C LEU A 11 12.00 6.66 6.36
N THR A 12 13.07 6.87 5.61
CA THR A 12 13.05 7.70 4.40
C THR A 12 13.36 6.77 3.23
N LEU A 13 12.41 6.59 2.33
CA LEU A 13 12.55 5.80 1.12
C LEU A 13 13.00 6.74 -0.01
N THR A 14 14.17 6.47 -0.58
CA THR A 14 14.77 7.23 -1.68
C THR A 14 14.96 6.33 -2.89
N GLU A 15 15.39 6.90 -4.02
CA GLU A 15 15.69 6.15 -5.25
C GLU A 15 14.47 5.39 -5.82
N LEU A 16 13.27 5.96 -5.68
CA LEU A 16 11.99 5.36 -6.07
C LEU A 16 11.64 5.57 -7.57
N ALA A 17 12.65 5.56 -8.43
CA ALA A 17 12.47 5.78 -9.87
C ALA A 17 11.55 4.72 -10.51
N GLU A 18 11.61 3.48 -10.04
CA GLU A 18 10.72 2.38 -10.48
C GLU A 18 9.23 2.71 -10.26
N PHE A 19 8.92 3.39 -9.15
CA PHE A 19 7.55 3.81 -8.83
C PHE A 19 7.19 5.17 -9.43
N SER A 20 8.17 5.88 -10.01
CA SER A 20 8.03 7.27 -10.47
C SER A 20 7.46 8.18 -9.35
N LEU A 21 8.10 8.12 -8.18
CA LEU A 21 7.73 8.86 -6.98
C LEU A 21 8.87 9.75 -6.47
N ASP A 22 8.50 10.83 -5.80
CA ASP A 22 9.37 11.58 -4.91
C ASP A 22 9.77 10.73 -3.68
N PRO A 23 10.81 11.13 -2.92
CA PRO A 23 11.15 10.47 -1.68
C PRO A 23 9.96 10.38 -0.72
N VAL A 24 9.73 9.19 -0.17
CA VAL A 24 8.60 8.91 0.73
C VAL A 24 9.12 8.81 2.16
N THR A 25 8.56 9.58 3.08
CA THR A 25 8.82 9.42 4.52
C THR A 25 7.74 8.54 5.13
N VAL A 26 8.14 7.53 5.89
CA VAL A 26 7.23 6.62 6.60
C VAL A 26 7.53 6.69 8.10
N ILE A 27 6.53 6.95 8.91
CA ILE A 27 6.62 6.96 10.37
C ILE A 27 5.70 5.88 10.90
N LEU A 28 6.25 4.99 11.71
CA LEU A 28 5.57 3.85 12.32
C LEU A 28 5.56 4.03 13.84
N GLU A 29 4.40 3.79 14.45
CA GLU A 29 4.23 3.81 15.89
C GLU A 29 3.41 2.60 16.32
N ASP A 30 4.05 1.62 16.98
CA ASP A 30 3.39 0.49 17.60
C ASP A 30 3.01 0.85 19.04
N TYR A 31 1.72 1.09 19.31
CA TYR A 31 1.22 1.47 20.63
C TYR A 31 1.17 0.29 21.61
N ALA A 32 0.76 -0.87 21.11
CA ALA A 32 0.67 -2.11 21.86
C ALA A 32 0.70 -3.30 20.89
N LYS A 33 0.76 -4.53 21.43
CA LYS A 33 0.70 -5.72 20.59
C LYS A 33 -0.57 -5.73 19.73
N GLY A 34 -0.41 -5.65 18.41
CA GLY A 34 -1.51 -5.60 17.46
C GLY A 34 -2.22 -4.24 17.35
N GLN A 35 -1.64 -3.16 17.90
CA GLN A 35 -2.18 -1.81 17.80
C GLN A 35 -1.10 -0.83 17.35
N GLY A 36 -1.37 -0.06 16.30
CA GLY A 36 -0.36 0.86 15.78
C GLY A 36 -0.90 1.81 14.73
N LYS A 37 -0.05 2.78 14.39
CA LYS A 37 -0.33 3.85 13.44
C LYS A 37 0.81 3.95 12.43
N ILE A 38 0.45 4.26 11.19
CA ILE A 38 1.38 4.68 10.16
C ILE A 38 1.06 6.10 9.72
N ILE A 39 2.11 6.86 9.40
CA ILE A 39 2.03 8.13 8.69
C ILE A 39 2.97 8.02 7.49
N ILE A 40 2.45 8.35 6.32
CA ILE A 40 3.20 8.34 5.05
C ILE A 40 3.15 9.75 4.50
N GLU A 41 4.31 10.30 4.13
CA GLU A 41 4.44 11.62 3.54
C GLU A 41 5.14 11.52 2.19
N CYS A 42 4.58 12.15 1.17
CA CYS A 42 5.15 12.22 -0.17
C CYS A 42 4.68 13.52 -0.85
N TYR A 43 5.62 14.25 -1.47
CA TYR A 43 5.34 15.48 -2.22
C TYR A 43 4.36 16.47 -1.52
N GLY A 44 4.68 16.87 -0.29
CA GLY A 44 3.88 17.84 0.47
C GLY A 44 2.52 17.33 0.97
N SER A 45 2.17 16.07 0.66
CA SER A 45 0.97 15.40 1.14
C SER A 45 1.31 14.41 2.25
N SER A 46 0.34 14.15 3.14
CA SER A 46 0.47 13.22 4.25
C SER A 46 -0.81 12.40 4.41
N TRP A 47 -0.65 11.10 4.63
CA TRP A 47 -1.72 10.16 4.89
C TRP A 47 -1.41 9.40 6.17
N SER A 48 -2.44 9.12 6.97
CA SER A 48 -2.25 8.35 8.19
C SER A 48 -3.41 7.41 8.42
N SER A 49 -3.10 6.26 9.01
CA SER A 49 -4.12 5.32 9.44
C SER A 49 -3.71 4.60 10.71
N TYR A 50 -4.71 4.20 11.49
CA TYR A 50 -4.56 3.51 12.76
C TYR A 50 -5.32 2.19 12.72
N TRP A 51 -4.71 1.15 13.26
CA TRP A 51 -5.33 -0.15 13.43
C TRP A 51 -5.25 -0.58 14.89
N GLY A 52 -6.41 -0.93 15.46
CA GLY A 52 -6.52 -1.42 16.84
C GLY A 52 -6.55 -2.96 16.98
N ALA A 53 -6.52 -3.70 15.87
CA ALA A 53 -6.67 -5.15 15.85
C ALA A 53 -5.88 -5.81 14.71
N MET A 54 -4.55 -5.76 14.78
CA MET A 54 -3.64 -6.32 13.75
C MET A 54 -3.26 -7.79 13.96
N GLY A 55 -3.92 -8.51 14.88
CA GLY A 55 -3.65 -9.93 15.13
C GLY A 55 -2.29 -10.21 15.79
N GLY A 56 -1.76 -9.24 16.54
CA GLY A 56 -0.47 -9.36 17.24
C GLY A 56 0.76 -9.05 16.39
N ARG A 57 0.58 -8.70 15.12
CA ARG A 57 1.62 -8.15 14.23
C ARG A 57 1.98 -6.71 14.61
N SER A 58 3.18 -6.29 14.21
CA SER A 58 3.51 -4.85 14.16
C SER A 58 2.79 -4.16 13.01
N VAL A 59 2.72 -2.83 13.05
CA VAL A 59 2.13 -2.04 11.97
C VAL A 59 2.85 -2.26 10.63
N ALA A 60 4.19 -2.43 10.65
CA ALA A 60 4.96 -2.71 9.44
C ALA A 60 4.56 -4.05 8.80
N GLN A 61 4.49 -5.12 9.60
CA GLN A 61 4.08 -6.45 9.13
C GLN A 61 2.65 -6.42 8.60
N PHE A 62 1.74 -5.81 9.35
CA PHE A 62 0.34 -5.69 8.95
C PHE A 62 0.19 -4.94 7.61
N PHE A 63 0.92 -3.83 7.43
CA PHE A 63 0.86 -3.03 6.21
C PHE A 63 1.39 -3.80 4.98
N ILE A 64 2.46 -4.58 5.13
CA ILE A 64 3.00 -5.42 4.05
C ILE A 64 1.98 -6.48 3.60
N ASP A 65 1.27 -7.10 4.56
CA ASP A 65 0.36 -8.22 4.28
C ASP A 65 -0.99 -7.77 3.66
N CYS A 66 -1.34 -6.49 3.79
CA CYS A 66 -2.62 -5.96 3.31
C CYS A 66 -2.60 -5.63 1.82
N ASP A 67 -3.77 -5.75 1.19
CA ASP A 67 -3.97 -5.32 -0.18
C ASP A 67 -3.96 -3.79 -0.29
N SER A 68 -3.44 -3.27 -1.42
CA SER A 68 -3.34 -1.84 -1.66
C SER A 68 -4.69 -1.14 -1.62
N ASP A 69 -5.77 -1.76 -2.11
CA ASP A 69 -7.10 -1.17 -2.15
C ASP A 69 -7.62 -0.90 -0.73
N TYR A 70 -7.41 -1.88 0.16
CA TYR A 70 -7.78 -1.76 1.57
C TYR A 70 -6.98 -0.64 2.25
N LEU A 71 -5.66 -0.60 2.04
CA LEU A 71 -4.79 0.40 2.65
C LEU A 71 -5.12 1.82 2.17
N ILE A 72 -5.37 1.98 0.87
CA ILE A 72 -5.81 3.25 0.29
C ILE A 72 -7.13 3.68 0.92
N GLY A 73 -8.12 2.78 1.01
CA GLY A 73 -9.42 3.09 1.64
C GLY A 73 -9.33 3.46 3.12
N CYS A 74 -8.31 2.97 3.84
CA CYS A 74 -8.04 3.35 5.22
C CYS A 74 -7.32 4.70 5.38
N MET A 75 -6.72 5.24 4.31
CA MET A 75 -5.88 6.43 4.32
C MET A 75 -6.49 7.62 3.57
N SER A 76 -7.38 7.34 2.61
CA SER A 76 -8.01 8.33 1.73
C SER A 76 -9.40 7.85 1.30
N HIS A 77 -10.24 8.79 0.86
CA HIS A 77 -11.55 8.50 0.27
C HIS A 77 -11.53 8.54 -1.27
N VAL A 78 -10.34 8.51 -1.86
CA VAL A 78 -10.16 8.54 -3.31
C VAL A 78 -10.66 7.23 -3.94
N SER A 79 -11.52 7.34 -4.95
CA SER A 79 -12.05 6.20 -5.70
C SER A 79 -11.08 5.76 -6.80
N GLN A 80 -11.05 4.46 -7.11
CA GLN A 80 -10.26 3.88 -8.22
C GLN A 80 -10.56 4.50 -9.58
N LYS A 81 -11.81 4.91 -9.77
CA LYS A 81 -12.29 5.55 -10.99
C LYS A 81 -12.90 6.89 -10.66
N ARG A 82 -12.74 7.85 -11.56
CA ARG A 82 -13.42 9.14 -11.50
C ARG A 82 -14.25 9.34 -12.76
N PHE A 83 -15.29 10.16 -12.64
CA PHE A 83 -16.03 10.59 -13.82
C PHE A 83 -15.21 11.61 -14.61
N ASP A 84 -15.32 11.53 -15.93
CA ASP A 84 -14.65 12.39 -16.90
C ASP A 84 -15.60 12.68 -18.07
N SER A 85 -16.03 13.94 -18.17
CA SER A 85 -16.98 14.40 -19.17
C SER A 85 -16.42 14.31 -20.59
N GLU A 86 -15.11 14.50 -20.76
CA GLU A 86 -14.45 14.43 -22.07
C GLU A 86 -14.37 12.98 -22.54
N ALA A 87 -14.05 12.04 -21.65
CA ALA A 87 -14.09 10.61 -21.97
C ALA A 87 -15.49 10.18 -22.43
N LEU A 88 -16.54 10.59 -21.70
CA LEU A 88 -17.93 10.31 -22.07
C LEU A 88 -18.27 10.90 -23.45
N LYS A 89 -17.95 12.18 -23.67
CA LYS A 89 -18.17 12.89 -24.94
C LYS A 89 -17.50 12.19 -26.12
N GLN A 90 -16.27 11.70 -25.96
CA GLN A 90 -15.56 10.96 -27.01
C GLN A 90 -16.23 9.62 -27.34
N VAL A 91 -16.78 8.91 -26.35
CA VAL A 91 -17.56 7.69 -26.58
C VAL A 91 -18.84 8.03 -27.35
N MET A 92 -19.59 9.05 -26.92
CA MET A 92 -20.85 9.47 -27.56
C MET A 92 -20.63 9.92 -29.01
N LYS A 93 -19.61 10.73 -29.28
CA LYS A 93 -19.26 11.16 -30.65
C LYS A 93 -18.92 9.98 -31.56
N ARG A 94 -18.15 9.01 -31.06
CA ARG A 94 -17.83 7.79 -31.82
C ARG A 94 -19.09 6.98 -32.13
N ALA A 95 -19.98 6.83 -31.16
CA ALA A 95 -21.26 6.13 -31.34
C ALA A 95 -22.14 6.82 -32.40
N LEU A 96 -22.25 8.15 -32.34
CA LEU A 96 -23.02 8.94 -33.30
C LEU A 96 -22.48 8.82 -34.72
N LEU A 97 -21.15 8.91 -34.89
CA LEU A 97 -20.49 8.76 -36.19
C LEU A 97 -20.66 7.34 -36.75
N ALA A 98 -20.60 6.31 -35.89
CA ALA A 98 -20.81 4.93 -36.29
C ALA A 98 -22.25 4.71 -36.79
N ALA A 99 -23.25 5.20 -36.06
CA ALA A 99 -24.65 5.14 -36.48
C ALA A 99 -24.89 5.89 -37.81
N ARG A 100 -24.25 7.05 -38.01
CA ARG A 100 -24.34 7.78 -39.29
C ARG A 100 -23.78 7.02 -40.49
N ARG A 101 -22.77 6.16 -40.29
CA ARG A 101 -22.09 5.42 -41.36
C ARG A 101 -22.83 4.14 -41.77
N ASP A 102 -23.57 3.53 -40.87
CA ASP A 102 -24.34 2.31 -41.14
C ASP A 102 -25.78 2.45 -40.63
N TYR A 103 -26.72 2.64 -41.57
CA TYR A 103 -28.12 2.83 -41.24
C TYR A 103 -28.76 1.60 -40.56
N SER A 104 -28.16 0.41 -40.71
CA SER A 104 -28.63 -0.82 -40.07
C SER A 104 -28.33 -0.91 -38.56
N MET A 105 -27.53 0.03 -38.05
CA MET A 105 -27.15 0.18 -36.65
C MET A 105 -28.05 1.16 -35.87
N TRP A 106 -28.99 1.85 -36.53
CA TRP A 106 -29.99 2.67 -35.80
C TRP A 106 -31.00 1.76 -35.12
N GLY A 107 -31.21 1.97 -33.82
CA GLY A 107 -32.07 1.11 -33.00
C GLY A 107 -31.52 -0.32 -32.80
N LYS A 108 -30.32 -0.64 -33.30
CA LYS A 108 -29.59 -1.87 -32.96
C LYS A 108 -28.40 -1.49 -32.12
N SER A 109 -28.21 -2.22 -31.02
CA SER A 109 -26.96 -2.09 -30.29
C SER A 109 -25.83 -2.59 -31.21
N PRO A 110 -24.74 -1.84 -31.39
CA PRO A 110 -23.55 -2.40 -32.00
C PRO A 110 -23.18 -3.68 -31.25
N ALA A 111 -22.81 -4.76 -31.93
CA ALA A 111 -22.40 -6.00 -31.27
C ALA A 111 -21.18 -5.84 -30.33
N SER A 112 -20.53 -4.67 -30.33
CA SER A 112 -19.49 -4.24 -29.37
C SER A 112 -19.93 -3.10 -28.42
N VAL A 113 -21.15 -2.58 -28.56
CA VAL A 113 -21.73 -1.51 -27.74
C VAL A 113 -23.21 -1.81 -27.48
N ASP A 114 -23.48 -2.84 -26.69
CA ASP A 114 -24.81 -3.45 -26.49
C ASP A 114 -25.90 -2.53 -25.84
N ARG A 115 -25.66 -1.23 -25.72
CA ARG A 115 -26.30 -0.38 -24.69
C ARG A 115 -26.54 1.09 -25.03
N PHE A 116 -26.26 1.56 -26.24
CA PHE A 116 -26.69 2.90 -26.67
C PHE A 116 -28.04 2.81 -27.36
N GLN A 117 -29.09 3.37 -26.75
CA GLN A 117 -30.35 3.65 -27.42
C GLN A 117 -30.21 4.98 -28.18
N LEU A 118 -29.38 4.98 -29.23
CA LEU A 118 -29.38 6.11 -30.16
C LEU A 118 -30.77 6.16 -30.79
N LEU A 119 -31.59 7.13 -30.37
CA LEU A 119 -32.83 7.44 -31.05
C LEU A 119 -32.52 7.66 -32.54
N PRO A 120 -33.38 7.23 -33.47
CA PRO A 120 -33.19 7.53 -34.89
C PRO A 120 -33.07 9.05 -35.11
N LEU A 121 -31.85 9.53 -35.37
CA LEU A 121 -31.59 10.94 -35.66
C LEU A 121 -31.38 11.07 -37.17
N ASP A 122 -32.12 11.97 -37.81
CA ASP A 122 -31.79 12.39 -39.17
C ASP A 122 -30.43 13.12 -39.21
N ALA A 123 -29.95 13.43 -40.41
CA ALA A 123 -28.64 14.05 -40.58
C ALA A 123 -28.51 15.42 -39.88
N GLY A 124 -29.60 16.20 -39.81
CA GLY A 124 -29.61 17.50 -39.14
C GLY A 124 -29.63 17.36 -37.62
N ALA A 125 -30.48 16.47 -37.09
CA ALA A 125 -30.54 16.17 -35.67
C ALA A 125 -29.22 15.56 -35.16
N ALA A 126 -28.58 14.69 -35.95
CA ALA A 126 -27.25 14.16 -35.64
C ALA A 126 -26.18 15.25 -35.67
N ARG A 127 -26.26 16.22 -36.59
CA ARG A 127 -25.33 17.35 -36.62
C ARG A 127 -25.49 18.22 -35.38
N ASN A 128 -26.72 18.57 -35.02
CA ASN A 128 -27.02 19.35 -33.83
C ASN A 128 -26.54 18.64 -32.55
N ALA A 129 -26.80 17.33 -32.43
CA ALA A 129 -26.30 16.53 -31.30
C ALA A 129 -24.77 16.50 -31.23
N PHE A 130 -24.08 16.45 -32.37
CA PHE A 130 -22.62 16.51 -32.40
C PHE A 130 -22.09 17.87 -31.93
N ASP A 131 -22.69 18.96 -32.40
CA ASP A 131 -22.32 20.33 -32.01
C ASP A 131 -22.65 20.58 -30.53
N GLU A 132 -23.75 20.00 -30.02
CA GLU A 132 -24.13 20.08 -28.62
C GLU A 132 -23.19 19.28 -27.70
N LEU A 133 -22.72 18.11 -28.15
CA LEU A 133 -21.67 17.36 -27.45
C LEU A 133 -20.38 18.19 -27.31
N ASP A 134 -20.05 19.07 -28.26
CA ASP A 134 -18.92 20.00 -28.14
C ASP A 134 -19.12 21.10 -27.10
N SER A 135 -20.38 21.38 -26.73
CA SER A 135 -20.70 22.35 -25.68
C SER A 135 -20.58 21.77 -24.26
N ILE A 136 -20.44 20.44 -24.12
CA ILE A 136 -20.11 19.82 -22.84
C ILE A 136 -18.68 20.22 -22.47
N TYR A 137 -18.56 21.04 -21.43
CA TYR A 137 -17.29 21.56 -20.94
C TYR A 137 -16.49 20.50 -20.16
N ASP A 138 -15.18 20.67 -20.14
CA ASP A 138 -14.27 19.83 -19.38
C ASP A 138 -14.47 20.10 -17.88
N GLY A 139 -14.86 19.08 -17.12
CA GLY A 139 -15.15 19.23 -15.68
C GLY A 139 -16.62 19.40 -15.33
N TYR A 140 -17.54 19.17 -16.27
CA TYR A 140 -18.93 18.88 -15.92
C TYR A 140 -18.96 17.70 -14.93
N GLU A 141 -19.46 17.96 -13.73
CA GLU A 141 -19.83 16.87 -12.82
C GLU A 141 -20.95 16.04 -13.45
N PHE A 142 -20.96 14.75 -13.14
CA PHE A 142 -21.93 13.79 -13.66
C PHE A 142 -23.39 14.27 -13.56
N TYR A 143 -23.75 14.94 -12.45
CA TYR A 143 -25.11 15.45 -12.21
C TYR A 143 -25.48 16.70 -13.01
N ASN A 144 -24.50 17.37 -13.62
CA ASN A 144 -24.71 18.58 -14.40
C ASN A 144 -24.85 18.29 -15.91
N LEU A 145 -24.72 17.03 -16.34
CA LEU A 145 -24.82 16.67 -17.76
C LEU A 145 -26.19 17.08 -18.36
N PRO A 146 -26.23 17.56 -19.63
CA PRO A 146 -27.49 17.96 -20.26
C PRO A 146 -28.44 16.76 -20.42
N SER A 147 -29.47 16.67 -19.59
CA SER A 147 -30.30 15.46 -19.47
C SER A 147 -31.01 15.10 -20.77
N HIS A 148 -31.50 16.08 -21.54
CA HIS A 148 -32.17 15.82 -22.82
C HIS A 148 -31.21 15.20 -23.85
N LEU A 149 -29.95 15.64 -23.86
CA LEU A 149 -28.92 15.07 -24.73
C LEU A 149 -28.55 13.66 -24.26
N MET A 150 -28.41 13.45 -22.96
CA MET A 150 -28.11 12.12 -22.40
C MET A 150 -29.24 11.12 -22.66
N GLU A 151 -30.49 11.53 -22.47
CA GLU A 151 -31.67 10.73 -22.80
C GLU A 151 -31.73 10.38 -24.29
N ALA A 152 -31.32 11.29 -25.17
CA ALA A 152 -31.29 11.02 -26.61
C ALA A 152 -30.27 9.93 -27.02
N PHE A 153 -29.19 9.77 -26.24
CA PHE A 153 -28.13 8.78 -26.49
C PHE A 153 -28.33 7.46 -25.75
N PHE A 154 -28.87 7.52 -24.53
CA PHE A 154 -28.88 6.41 -23.60
C PHE A 154 -30.29 6.01 -23.12
N GLY A 155 -31.32 6.76 -23.50
CA GLY A 155 -32.69 6.55 -23.05
C GLY A 155 -32.93 6.97 -21.59
N ILE A 156 -34.03 6.50 -21.01
CA ILE A 156 -34.49 6.92 -19.67
C ILE A 156 -33.50 6.55 -18.54
N ASP A 157 -32.67 5.52 -18.74
CA ASP A 157 -31.66 5.07 -17.78
C ASP A 157 -30.28 5.70 -18.01
N TRP A 158 -30.24 6.88 -18.66
CA TRP A 158 -29.01 7.51 -19.10
C TRP A 158 -27.97 7.69 -18.00
N MET A 159 -28.40 7.94 -16.75
CA MET A 159 -27.49 8.11 -15.63
C MET A 159 -26.59 6.88 -15.42
N THR A 160 -27.14 5.67 -15.51
CA THR A 160 -26.38 4.43 -15.34
C THR A 160 -25.31 4.30 -16.42
N TYR A 161 -25.69 4.57 -17.67
CA TYR A 161 -24.80 4.43 -18.82
C TYR A 161 -23.77 5.55 -18.89
N ALA A 162 -24.15 6.80 -18.69
CA ALA A 162 -23.23 7.92 -18.66
C ALA A 162 -22.18 7.75 -17.56
N SER A 163 -22.56 7.24 -16.38
CA SER A 163 -21.61 6.93 -15.31
C SER A 163 -20.64 5.83 -15.73
N GLN A 164 -21.13 4.77 -16.38
CA GLN A 164 -20.30 3.66 -16.83
C GLN A 164 -19.30 4.07 -17.94
N TYR A 165 -19.75 4.86 -18.91
CA TYR A 165 -18.95 5.24 -20.08
C TYR A 165 -18.06 6.45 -19.86
N GLY A 166 -18.40 7.30 -18.88
CA GLY A 166 -17.60 8.44 -18.47
C GLY A 166 -16.60 8.12 -17.36
N GLN A 167 -16.43 6.86 -16.97
CA GLN A 167 -15.44 6.51 -15.95
C GLN A 167 -14.05 6.27 -16.56
N VAL A 168 -13.07 6.97 -16.00
CA VAL A 168 -11.64 6.77 -16.29
C VAL A 168 -10.90 6.37 -15.01
N PRO A 169 -9.71 5.75 -15.11
CA PRO A 169 -8.84 5.56 -13.96
C PRO A 169 -8.58 6.90 -13.25
N ASN A 170 -8.54 6.87 -11.92
CA ASN A 170 -8.26 8.06 -11.14
C ASN A 170 -6.77 8.19 -10.87
N ASP A 171 -6.14 9.24 -11.40
CA ASP A 171 -4.70 9.47 -11.27
C ASP A 171 -4.26 9.62 -9.81
N ASP A 172 -5.10 10.22 -8.95
CA ASP A 172 -4.82 10.35 -7.51
C ASP A 172 -4.80 8.99 -6.82
N TYR A 173 -5.69 8.09 -7.24
CA TYR A 173 -5.71 6.71 -6.74
C TYR A 173 -4.47 5.96 -7.20
N LEU A 174 -4.13 6.04 -8.49
CA LEU A 174 -2.95 5.38 -9.06
C LEU A 174 -1.65 5.93 -8.45
N TYR A 175 -1.61 7.21 -8.10
CA TYR A 175 -0.48 7.80 -7.37
C TYR A 175 -0.35 7.19 -5.97
N LEU A 176 -1.46 7.13 -5.22
CA LEU A 176 -1.46 6.55 -3.88
C LEU A 176 -1.16 5.04 -3.90
N GLU A 177 -1.62 4.31 -4.92
CA GLU A 177 -1.28 2.90 -5.13
C GLU A 177 0.22 2.69 -5.31
N ARG A 178 0.88 3.54 -6.10
CA ARG A 178 2.34 3.51 -6.25
C ARG A 178 3.05 3.78 -4.93
N ILE A 179 2.56 4.75 -4.15
CA ILE A 179 3.11 5.05 -2.80
C ILE A 179 2.97 3.83 -1.90
N VAL A 180 1.79 3.21 -1.82
CA VAL A 180 1.56 2.02 -1.00
C VAL A 180 2.51 0.89 -1.37
N LYS A 181 2.65 0.59 -2.67
CA LYS A 181 3.57 -0.46 -3.14
C LYS A 181 5.02 -0.14 -2.80
N ALA A 182 5.45 1.11 -2.96
CA ALA A 182 6.80 1.54 -2.58
C ALA A 182 7.04 1.38 -1.06
N VAL A 183 6.06 1.75 -0.23
CA VAL A 183 6.14 1.59 1.22
C VAL A 183 6.18 0.13 1.61
N GLN A 184 5.35 -0.73 1.02
CA GLN A 184 5.40 -2.18 1.26
C GLN A 184 6.77 -2.78 0.93
N ALA A 185 7.34 -2.43 -0.23
CA ALA A 185 8.68 -2.86 -0.62
C ALA A 185 9.75 -2.37 0.36
N GLY A 186 9.73 -1.08 0.71
CA GLY A 186 10.69 -0.49 1.65
C GLY A 186 10.60 -1.07 3.06
N LEU A 187 9.38 -1.34 3.56
CA LEU A 187 9.17 -1.98 4.85
C LEU A 187 9.66 -3.43 4.84
N ALA A 188 9.38 -4.19 3.77
CA ALA A 188 9.84 -5.57 3.65
C ALA A 188 11.37 -5.64 3.66
N GLU A 189 12.05 -4.72 2.95
CA GLU A 189 13.50 -4.66 2.93
C GLU A 189 14.09 -4.23 4.29
N SER A 190 13.45 -3.29 4.97
CA SER A 190 13.84 -2.88 6.32
C SER A 190 13.76 -4.03 7.32
N LEU A 191 12.70 -4.84 7.28
CA LEU A 191 12.54 -6.00 8.16
C LEU A 191 13.56 -7.10 7.86
N LYS A 192 13.87 -7.35 6.57
CA LYS A 192 14.95 -8.27 6.18
C LYS A 192 16.30 -7.80 6.69
N SER A 193 16.61 -6.52 6.50
CA SER A 193 17.87 -5.91 6.96
C SER A 193 18.02 -6.00 8.47
N ALA A 194 16.95 -5.72 9.23
CA ALA A 194 16.94 -5.85 10.68
C ALA A 194 17.15 -7.31 11.13
N SER A 195 16.54 -8.26 10.43
CA SER A 195 16.72 -9.70 10.71
C SER A 195 18.16 -10.15 10.45
N ASN A 196 18.74 -9.76 9.31
CA ASN A 196 20.13 -10.07 8.97
C ASN A 196 21.12 -9.44 9.95
N MET A 197 20.87 -8.20 10.39
CA MET A 197 21.71 -7.55 11.41
C MET A 197 21.65 -8.30 12.74
N ALA A 198 20.46 -8.73 13.17
CA ALA A 198 20.30 -9.53 14.39
C ALA A 198 20.98 -10.90 14.29
N GLU A 199 20.94 -11.55 13.12
CA GLU A 199 21.66 -12.81 12.87
C GLU A 199 23.17 -12.62 12.87
N ASN A 200 23.68 -11.54 12.26
CA ASN A 200 25.11 -11.22 12.26
C ASN A 200 25.62 -10.81 13.65
N GLU A 201 24.82 -10.06 14.44
CA GLU A 201 25.18 -9.71 15.82
C GLU A 201 25.07 -10.92 16.76
N ALA A 202 24.18 -11.87 16.45
CA ALA A 202 24.22 -13.17 17.09
C ALA A 202 25.54 -13.87 16.72
N GLN A 203 25.96 -13.88 15.45
CA GLN A 203 27.21 -14.48 14.98
C GLN A 203 28.47 -13.61 15.19
N ASP A 204 28.76 -13.24 16.44
CA ASP A 204 29.94 -12.46 16.80
C ASP A 204 31.01 -13.34 17.51
N PRO A 205 32.11 -13.72 16.82
CA PRO A 205 33.16 -14.57 17.40
C PRO A 205 33.95 -13.86 18.51
N VAL A 206 34.00 -12.53 18.54
CA VAL A 206 34.64 -11.77 19.62
C VAL A 206 33.79 -11.85 20.89
N LYS A 207 32.46 -11.67 20.74
CA LYS A 207 31.49 -11.85 21.82
C LYS A 207 31.45 -13.29 22.31
N ALA A 208 31.50 -14.27 21.41
CA ALA A 208 31.55 -15.68 21.76
C ALA A 208 32.80 -16.02 22.58
N LYS A 209 33.97 -15.53 22.16
CA LYS A 209 35.22 -15.69 22.91
C LYS A 209 35.15 -15.05 24.29
N PHE A 210 34.67 -13.81 24.39
CA PHE A 210 34.50 -13.13 25.68
C PHE A 210 33.58 -13.91 26.64
N LEU A 211 32.46 -14.44 26.13
CA LEU A 211 31.52 -15.23 26.92
C LEU A 211 32.12 -16.56 27.39
N LEU A 212 32.97 -17.20 26.58
CA LEU A 212 33.73 -18.39 27.00
C LEU A 212 34.77 -18.06 28.07
N ASP A 213 35.58 -17.03 27.86
CA ASP A 213 36.59 -16.58 28.84
C ASP A 213 35.91 -16.23 30.18
N PHE A 214 34.73 -15.60 30.13
CA PHE A 214 33.93 -15.29 31.30
C PHE A 214 33.34 -16.54 31.98
N ALA A 215 32.86 -17.52 31.20
CA ALA A 215 32.37 -18.79 31.73
C ALA A 215 33.50 -19.56 32.44
N GLU A 216 34.71 -19.60 31.88
CA GLU A 216 35.89 -20.20 32.51
C GLU A 216 36.27 -19.49 33.80
N TYR A 217 36.27 -18.16 33.81
CA TYR A 217 36.49 -17.37 35.02
C TYR A 217 35.48 -17.71 36.12
N LEU A 218 34.18 -17.77 35.80
CA LEU A 218 33.14 -18.11 36.76
C LEU A 218 33.29 -19.52 37.33
N ARG A 219 33.71 -20.50 36.51
CA ARG A 219 34.00 -21.87 36.98
C ARG A 219 35.20 -21.89 37.93
N ALA A 220 36.29 -21.22 37.56
CA ALA A 220 37.48 -21.12 38.41
C ALA A 220 37.18 -20.40 39.74
N GLU A 221 36.32 -19.39 39.71
CA GLU A 221 35.91 -18.68 40.92
C GLU A 221 34.99 -19.56 41.79
N ALA A 222 34.06 -20.31 41.18
CA ALA A 222 33.21 -21.28 41.89
C ALA A 222 34.03 -22.35 42.64
N GLU A 223 35.18 -22.75 42.12
CA GLU A 223 36.11 -23.67 42.80
C GLU A 223 36.83 -23.03 44.01
N ARG A 224 37.01 -21.71 44.01
CA ARG A 224 37.66 -20.98 45.13
C ARG A 224 36.72 -20.71 46.29
N ILE A 225 35.44 -20.50 46.03
CA ILE A 225 34.45 -20.19 47.07
C ILE A 225 33.78 -21.46 47.56
N GLY A 226 33.80 -21.68 48.87
CA GLY A 226 33.16 -22.86 49.50
C GLY A 226 31.65 -22.96 49.22
N ASN A 227 31.12 -24.16 49.46
CA ASN A 227 29.83 -24.73 49.01
C ASN A 227 28.58 -23.82 48.97
N GLY A 228 28.50 -22.71 49.70
CA GLY A 228 27.30 -21.87 49.80
C GLY A 228 26.95 -21.05 48.55
N HIS A 229 27.93 -20.68 47.70
CA HIS A 229 27.72 -19.80 46.52
C HIS A 229 28.09 -20.44 45.18
N GLN A 230 28.62 -21.66 45.22
CA GLN A 230 29.17 -22.37 44.06
C GLN A 230 28.12 -22.65 42.97
N ALA A 231 26.91 -23.06 43.37
CA ALA A 231 25.84 -23.45 42.44
C ALA A 231 25.38 -22.28 41.55
N GLY A 232 25.31 -21.06 42.09
CA GLY A 232 24.90 -19.88 41.32
C GLY A 232 25.91 -19.49 40.24
N LEU A 233 27.21 -19.63 40.55
CA LEU A 233 28.29 -19.33 39.61
C LEU A 233 28.39 -20.37 38.50
N LEU A 234 28.24 -21.66 38.83
CA LEU A 234 28.19 -22.72 37.82
C LEU A 234 27.01 -22.55 36.88
N TYR A 235 25.82 -22.20 37.40
CA TYR A 235 24.65 -21.90 36.57
C TYR A 235 24.88 -20.70 35.64
N ALA A 236 25.51 -19.64 36.15
CA ALA A 236 25.85 -18.47 35.34
C ALA A 236 26.89 -18.81 34.27
N ALA A 237 27.89 -19.64 34.60
CA ALA A 237 28.91 -20.11 33.65
C ALA A 237 28.31 -20.94 32.51
N ASP A 238 27.40 -21.87 32.83
CA ASP A 238 26.74 -22.69 31.80
C ASP A 238 25.83 -21.85 30.90
N ARG A 239 25.17 -20.83 31.45
CA ARG A 239 24.42 -19.86 30.66
C ARG A 239 25.31 -19.04 29.73
N ALA A 240 26.46 -18.56 30.22
CA ALA A 240 27.41 -17.80 29.41
C ALA A 240 27.99 -18.68 28.29
N ALA A 241 28.36 -19.93 28.58
CA ALA A 241 28.82 -20.89 27.58
C ALA A 241 27.74 -21.21 26.53
N ALA A 242 26.48 -21.42 26.95
CA ALA A 242 25.37 -21.63 26.02
C ALA A 242 25.14 -20.43 25.10
N GLN A 243 25.28 -19.20 25.62
CA GLN A 243 25.21 -17.98 24.82
C GLN A 243 26.40 -17.86 23.86
N ALA A 244 27.60 -18.28 24.26
CA ALA A 244 28.77 -18.31 23.39
C ALA A 244 28.59 -19.28 22.21
N TYR A 245 28.04 -20.48 22.44
CA TYR A 245 27.76 -21.45 21.37
C TYR A 245 26.64 -21.01 20.42
N GLN A 246 25.68 -20.23 20.92
CA GLN A 246 24.71 -19.56 20.05
C GLN A 246 25.38 -18.46 19.22
N ALA A 247 26.39 -17.81 19.79
CA ALA A 247 27.09 -16.71 19.15
C ALA A 247 28.17 -17.12 18.15
N ASP A 248 28.71 -18.33 18.27
CA ASP A 248 29.58 -18.93 17.26
C ASP A 248 29.34 -20.44 17.22
N ARG A 249 28.59 -20.87 16.19
CA ARG A 249 28.24 -22.28 15.99
C ARG A 249 29.45 -23.16 15.67
N SER A 250 30.58 -22.59 15.26
CA SER A 250 31.82 -23.36 15.02
C SER A 250 32.42 -23.90 16.33
N LEU A 251 32.05 -23.30 17.47
CA LEU A 251 32.49 -23.71 18.81
C LEU A 251 31.71 -24.91 19.37
N ILE A 252 30.63 -25.34 18.71
CA ILE A 252 29.86 -26.51 19.16
C ILE A 252 30.76 -27.75 19.02
N PRO A 253 31.08 -28.47 20.11
CA PRO A 253 31.90 -29.67 20.03
C PRO A 253 31.24 -30.67 19.09
N SER A 254 31.98 -31.16 18.10
CA SER A 254 31.53 -32.26 17.24
C SER A 254 31.23 -33.45 18.13
N ARG A 255 29.98 -33.96 18.08
CA ARG A 255 29.59 -35.18 18.79
C ARG A 255 30.49 -36.32 18.31
N GLN A 256 31.47 -36.71 19.13
CA GLN A 256 32.17 -37.98 19.03
C GLN A 256 31.37 -39.07 19.73
#